data_AF-A0A7Y9S838-F1
#
_entry.id   AF-A0A7Y9S838-F1
#
_cell.length_a   1.000
_cell.length_b   1.000
_cell.length_c   1.000
_cell.angle_alpha   90.00
_cell.angle_beta   90.00
_cell.angle_gamma   90.00
#
_symmetry.space_group_name_H-M   'P 1'
#
loop_
_entity.id
_entity.type
_entity.pdbx_description
1 polymer ?
#
loop_
_entity_poly.entity_id
_entity_poly.type
_entity_poly.pdbx_seq_one_letter_code
_entity_poly.pdbx_strand_id
1 'polypeptide(L)'
;MEKLNFSVEIKASKEKVWELMLSDANYREWTEVFHEGSHFVGNWEQGSEMQFLGPDGNGGLGGLAGIIEENRPAEFLSIRYLGVVTNGVVDSSSDQVQIWIGSHENYSFTEKDGVTTVDIELDSSEDISAMFEDMWPKGLAKLKEICER
;
A
#
# COMPACT_ATOMS: atom_id res chain seq x y z
N MET A 1 18.95 2.10 -0.11
CA MET A 1 17.53 1.98 -0.46
C MET A 1 17.41 2.23 -1.95
N GLU A 2 16.71 1.36 -2.63
CA GLU A 2 16.36 1.52 -4.04
C GLU A 2 14.89 1.92 -4.18
N LYS A 3 14.53 2.46 -5.34
CA LYS A 3 13.16 2.84 -5.65
C LYS A 3 12.58 1.87 -6.67
N LEU A 4 11.56 1.12 -6.26
CA LEU A 4 10.78 0.28 -7.15
C LEU A 4 9.64 1.09 -7.74
N ASN A 5 9.32 0.82 -9.00
CA ASN A 5 8.27 1.51 -9.72
C ASN A 5 7.36 0.48 -10.38
N PHE A 6 6.05 0.60 -10.13
CA PHE A 6 5.02 -0.24 -10.73
C PHE A 6 3.96 0.63 -11.38
N SER A 7 3.29 0.12 -12.41
CA SER A 7 2.24 0.88 -13.10
C SER A 7 1.17 -0.06 -13.65
N VAL A 8 -0.08 0.40 -13.66
CA VAL A 8 -1.21 -0.30 -14.27
C VAL A 8 -2.18 0.69 -14.90
N GLU A 9 -2.68 0.36 -16.10
CA GLU A 9 -3.78 1.07 -16.73
C GLU A 9 -5.11 0.39 -16.40
N ILE A 10 -6.09 1.16 -15.95
CA ILE A 10 -7.41 0.68 -15.51
C ILE A 10 -8.49 1.45 -16.26
N LYS A 11 -9.42 0.76 -16.92
CA LYS A 11 -10.56 1.32 -17.66
C LYS A 11 -11.67 1.77 -16.72
N ALA A 12 -11.38 2.79 -15.94
CA ALA A 12 -12.28 3.45 -15.01
C ALA A 12 -11.79 4.89 -14.79
N SER A 13 -12.68 5.77 -14.33
CA SER A 13 -12.27 7.11 -13.91
C SER A 13 -11.38 7.06 -12.68
N LYS A 14 -10.52 8.06 -12.49
CA LYS A 14 -9.59 8.11 -11.36
C LYS A 14 -10.31 8.15 -10.01
N GLU A 15 -11.49 8.75 -9.95
CA GLU A 15 -12.33 8.77 -8.75
C GLU A 15 -12.83 7.37 -8.39
N LYS A 16 -13.29 6.58 -9.38
CA LYS A 16 -13.71 5.19 -9.16
C LYS A 16 -12.53 4.34 -8.69
N VAL A 17 -11.37 4.47 -9.34
CA VAL A 17 -10.17 3.72 -8.96
C VAL A 17 -9.74 4.06 -7.54
N TRP A 18 -9.68 5.35 -7.22
CA TRP A 18 -9.33 5.85 -5.89
C TRP A 18 -10.26 5.31 -4.79
N GLU A 19 -11.57 5.45 -4.99
CA GLU A 19 -12.58 5.00 -4.02
C GLU A 19 -12.48 3.48 -3.78
N LEU A 20 -12.39 2.70 -4.86
CA LEU A 20 -12.32 1.25 -4.76
C LEU A 20 -11.00 0.80 -4.13
N MET A 21 -9.86 1.38 -4.51
CA MET A 21 -8.55 1.02 -3.94
C MET A 21 -8.49 1.18 -2.42
N LEU A 22 -9.11 2.25 -1.88
CA LEU A 22 -9.02 2.62 -0.47
C LEU A 22 -10.18 2.13 0.42
N SER A 23 -11.25 1.59 -0.20
CA SER A 23 -12.36 0.99 0.56
C SER A 23 -11.92 -0.28 1.27
N ASP A 24 -12.37 -0.49 2.52
CA ASP A 24 -11.92 -1.61 3.37
C ASP A 24 -12.08 -2.98 2.69
N ALA A 25 -13.25 -3.26 2.12
CA ALA A 25 -13.52 -4.56 1.49
C ALA A 25 -12.61 -4.84 0.29
N ASN A 26 -12.43 -3.86 -0.60
CA ASN A 26 -11.61 -4.04 -1.79
C ASN A 26 -10.11 -3.97 -1.45
N TYR A 27 -9.70 -3.15 -0.47
CA TYR A 27 -8.32 -3.14 0.03
C TYR A 27 -7.90 -4.53 0.46
N ARG A 28 -8.72 -5.20 1.29
CA ARG A 28 -8.49 -6.59 1.70
C ARG A 28 -8.36 -7.54 0.51
N GLU A 29 -9.21 -7.37 -0.52
CA GLU A 29 -9.23 -8.21 -1.72
C GLU A 29 -7.96 -8.05 -2.58
N TRP A 30 -7.57 -6.81 -2.93
CA TRP A 30 -6.40 -6.62 -3.81
C TRP A 30 -5.07 -6.80 -3.10
N THR A 31 -5.02 -6.58 -1.77
CA THR A 31 -3.79 -6.78 -0.97
C THR A 31 -3.57 -8.21 -0.50
N GLU A 32 -4.53 -9.11 -0.69
CA GLU A 32 -4.43 -10.52 -0.29
C GLU A 32 -3.19 -11.22 -0.89
N VAL A 33 -2.77 -10.80 -2.09
CA VAL A 33 -1.57 -11.34 -2.74
C VAL A 33 -0.27 -11.04 -2.01
N PHE A 34 -0.23 -9.97 -1.21
CA PHE A 34 0.92 -9.63 -0.37
C PHE A 34 0.90 -10.45 0.91
N HIS A 35 -0.27 -10.56 1.51
CA HIS A 35 -0.51 -11.42 2.66
C HIS A 35 -2.00 -11.70 2.82
N GLU A 36 -2.38 -12.98 2.97
CA GLU A 36 -3.77 -13.35 3.23
C GLU A 36 -4.26 -12.70 4.54
N GLY A 37 -5.46 -12.11 4.52
CA GLY A 37 -5.99 -11.38 5.67
C GLY A 37 -5.43 -9.96 5.87
N SER A 38 -4.70 -9.42 4.89
CA SER A 38 -4.26 -8.02 4.86
C SER A 38 -5.43 -7.06 5.02
N HIS A 39 -5.24 -6.04 5.84
CA HIS A 39 -6.19 -4.95 6.06
C HIS A 39 -5.51 -3.72 6.64
N PHE A 40 -6.24 -2.62 6.75
CA PHE A 40 -5.75 -1.44 7.46
C PHE A 40 -6.60 -1.09 8.68
N VAL A 41 -5.99 -0.40 9.64
CA VAL A 41 -6.63 0.20 10.81
C VAL A 41 -6.18 1.64 10.91
N GLY A 42 -7.13 2.58 10.79
CA GLY A 42 -6.86 4.01 10.76
C GLY A 42 -7.80 4.72 9.78
N ASN A 43 -7.36 5.87 9.28
CA ASN A 43 -8.09 6.62 8.27
C ASN A 43 -7.12 7.28 7.29
N TRP A 44 -7.59 7.53 6.07
CA TRP A 44 -6.77 8.05 4.98
C TRP A 44 -6.56 9.57 5.02
N GLU A 45 -6.99 10.29 6.06
CA GLU A 45 -6.80 11.74 6.12
C GLU A 45 -5.30 12.09 6.24
N GLN A 46 -4.89 13.18 5.60
CA GLN A 46 -3.50 13.63 5.71
C GLN A 46 -3.13 13.93 7.17
N GLY A 47 -1.98 13.42 7.60
CA GLY A 47 -1.47 13.51 8.96
C GLY A 47 -1.97 12.40 9.90
N SER A 48 -2.89 11.54 9.46
CA SER A 48 -3.38 10.43 10.27
C SER A 48 -2.40 9.27 10.34
N GLU A 49 -2.35 8.63 11.50
CA GLU A 49 -1.69 7.34 11.67
C GLU A 49 -2.51 6.22 11.00
N MET A 50 -1.79 5.28 10.41
CA MET A 50 -2.36 4.11 9.75
C MET A 50 -1.53 2.87 10.09
N GLN A 51 -2.21 1.75 10.35
CA GLN A 51 -1.57 0.44 10.46
C GLN A 51 -2.04 -0.44 9.31
N PHE A 52 -1.11 -1.13 8.65
CA PHE A 52 -1.38 -2.13 7.62
C PHE A 52 -1.03 -3.49 8.22
N LEU A 53 -2.03 -4.33 8.44
CA LEU A 53 -1.96 -5.49 9.30
C LEU A 53 -2.36 -6.76 8.56
N GLY A 54 -1.72 -7.86 8.92
CA GLY A 54 -2.11 -9.22 8.56
C GLY A 54 -1.86 -10.18 9.73
N PRO A 55 -2.36 -11.42 9.65
CA PRO A 55 -2.01 -12.47 10.59
C PRO A 55 -0.49 -12.65 10.66
N ASP A 56 0.09 -12.78 11.84
CA ASP A 56 1.47 -13.25 11.97
C ASP A 56 1.53 -14.78 12.11
N GLY A 57 2.72 -15.36 11.89
CA GLY A 57 2.93 -16.80 11.99
C GLY A 57 2.76 -17.40 13.40
N ASN A 58 2.50 -16.56 14.42
CA ASN A 58 2.31 -16.95 15.82
C ASN A 58 0.86 -16.78 16.29
N GLY A 59 -0.08 -16.48 15.40
CA GLY A 59 -1.50 -16.27 15.73
C GLY A 59 -1.81 -14.87 16.28
N GLY A 60 -0.86 -13.94 16.20
CA GLY A 60 -1.05 -12.50 16.46
C GLY A 60 -1.24 -11.70 15.17
N LEU A 61 -1.02 -10.39 15.26
CA LEU A 61 -1.03 -9.46 14.13
C LEU A 61 0.37 -8.90 13.89
N GLY A 62 0.79 -8.88 12.63
CA GLY A 62 2.01 -8.23 12.18
C GLY A 62 1.74 -7.29 11.00
N GLY A 63 2.73 -6.48 10.64
CA GLY A 63 2.63 -5.60 9.47
C GLY A 63 3.42 -4.31 9.62
N LEU A 64 2.92 -3.21 9.06
CA LEU A 64 3.59 -1.92 9.01
C LEU A 64 2.73 -0.84 9.68
N ALA A 65 3.38 0.11 10.35
CA ALA A 65 2.75 1.31 10.88
C ALA A 65 3.32 2.54 10.15
N GLY A 66 2.46 3.49 9.81
CA GLY A 66 2.85 4.68 9.05
C GLY A 66 1.96 5.88 9.33
N ILE A 67 2.28 6.98 8.66
CA ILE A 67 1.48 8.20 8.61
C ILE A 67 1.11 8.48 7.16
N ILE A 68 -0.12 8.95 6.93
CA ILE A 68 -0.52 9.48 5.64
C ILE A 68 0.11 10.86 5.48
N GLU A 69 1.25 10.94 4.79
CA GLU A 69 2.03 12.16 4.69
C GLU A 69 1.36 13.20 3.77
N GLU A 70 0.74 12.72 2.69
CA GLU A 70 -0.06 13.52 1.78
C GLU A 70 -1.24 12.70 1.26
N ASN A 71 -2.41 13.33 1.18
CA ASN A 71 -3.57 12.76 0.49
C ASN A 71 -4.27 13.85 -0.32
N ARG A 72 -4.13 13.78 -1.64
CA ARG A 72 -4.90 14.54 -2.61
C ARG A 72 -5.83 13.56 -3.33
N PRO A 73 -7.15 13.57 -3.00
CA PRO A 73 -8.09 12.59 -3.52
C PRO A 73 -8.04 12.44 -5.03
N ALA A 74 -7.94 11.19 -5.49
CA ALA A 74 -7.86 10.81 -6.91
C ALA A 74 -6.73 11.48 -7.70
N GLU A 75 -5.65 11.88 -7.01
CA GLU A 75 -4.46 12.47 -7.63
C GLU A 75 -3.17 11.88 -7.03
N PHE A 76 -3.04 11.89 -5.71
CA PHE A 76 -1.82 11.49 -5.03
C PHE A 76 -2.06 11.01 -3.61
N LEU A 77 -1.42 9.91 -3.23
CA LEU A 77 -1.37 9.41 -1.86
C LEU A 77 0.09 9.10 -1.50
N SER A 78 0.54 9.58 -0.36
CA SER A 78 1.86 9.26 0.18
C SER A 78 1.72 8.69 1.59
N ILE A 79 2.29 7.52 1.77
CA ILE A 79 2.41 6.84 3.06
C ILE A 79 3.88 6.88 3.44
N ARG A 80 4.19 7.38 4.64
CA ARG A 80 5.53 7.29 5.21
C ARG A 80 5.53 6.28 6.36
N TYR A 81 6.34 5.24 6.23
CA TYR A 81 6.43 4.19 7.23
C TYR A 81 7.22 4.66 8.46
N LEU A 82 6.69 4.33 9.64
CA LEU A 82 7.20 4.75 10.95
C LEU A 82 7.68 3.57 11.80
N GLY A 83 7.30 2.34 11.44
CA GLY A 83 7.70 1.15 12.19
C GLY A 83 7.02 -0.12 11.68
N VAL A 84 7.32 -1.21 12.37
CA VAL A 84 6.77 -2.54 12.09
C VAL A 84 5.87 -2.94 13.24
N VAL A 85 4.76 -3.60 12.94
CA VAL A 85 3.87 -4.20 13.93
C VAL A 85 4.28 -5.66 14.14
N THR A 86 4.49 -6.07 15.38
CA THR A 86 4.77 -7.47 15.75
C THR A 86 3.98 -7.83 17.00
N ASN A 87 3.24 -8.94 16.97
CA ASN A 87 2.30 -9.33 18.03
C ASN A 87 1.34 -8.18 18.44
N GLY A 88 0.92 -7.37 17.47
CA GLY A 88 0.04 -6.21 17.67
C GLY A 88 0.68 -4.99 18.32
N VAL A 89 2.01 -4.99 18.54
CA VAL A 89 2.75 -3.87 19.12
C VAL A 89 3.57 -3.19 18.02
N VAL A 90 3.48 -1.86 17.93
CA VAL A 90 4.30 -1.05 17.03
C VAL A 90 5.71 -0.94 17.61
N ASP A 91 6.71 -1.38 16.85
CA ASP A 91 8.11 -1.11 17.09
C ASP A 91 8.63 -0.09 16.08
N SER A 92 9.03 1.08 16.59
CA SER A 92 9.58 2.19 15.82
C SER A 92 11.03 2.51 16.21
N SER A 93 11.71 1.62 16.95
CA SER A 93 12.99 1.94 17.59
C SER A 93 14.07 0.88 17.44
N SER A 94 13.71 -0.38 17.19
CA SER A 94 14.73 -1.43 17.02
C SER A 94 15.51 -1.28 15.71
N ASP A 95 16.73 -1.81 15.71
CA ASP A 95 17.61 -1.78 14.53
C ASP A 95 16.99 -2.52 13.33
N GLN A 96 16.12 -3.50 13.59
CA GLN A 96 15.43 -4.29 12.56
C GLN A 96 14.34 -3.51 11.83
N VAL A 97 13.77 -2.47 12.44
CA VAL A 97 12.73 -1.64 11.81
C VAL A 97 13.30 -0.41 11.09
N GLN A 98 14.59 -0.10 11.29
CA GLN A 98 15.26 1.04 10.65
C GLN A 98 15.24 0.98 9.12
N ILE A 99 15.11 -0.22 8.54
CA ILE A 99 15.00 -0.39 7.08
C ILE A 99 13.67 0.16 6.51
N TRP A 100 12.64 0.26 7.35
CA TRP A 100 11.30 0.76 7.00
C TRP A 100 11.07 2.19 7.48
N ILE A 101 11.77 2.62 8.54
CA ILE A 101 11.56 3.96 9.10
C ILE A 101 11.95 5.02 8.07
N GLY A 102 10.97 5.83 7.68
CA GLY A 102 11.14 6.90 6.70
C GLY A 102 11.08 6.45 5.24
N SER A 103 10.81 5.17 4.96
CA SER A 103 10.51 4.72 3.61
C SER A 103 9.10 5.18 3.18
N HIS A 104 8.95 5.44 1.88
CA HIS A 104 7.69 5.90 1.30
C HIS A 104 7.06 4.87 0.39
N GLU A 105 5.74 4.90 0.36
CA GLU A 105 4.91 4.28 -0.65
C GLU A 105 3.97 5.34 -1.21
N ASN A 106 4.18 5.68 -2.48
CA ASN A 106 3.51 6.77 -3.16
C ASN A 106 2.66 6.24 -4.32
N TYR A 107 1.43 6.73 -4.41
CA TYR A 107 0.49 6.41 -5.47
C TYR A 107 0.16 7.69 -6.24
N SER A 108 0.29 7.65 -7.56
CA SER A 108 -0.13 8.75 -8.46
C SER A 108 -1.21 8.27 -9.42
N PHE A 109 -2.23 9.10 -9.65
CA PHE A 109 -3.38 8.78 -10.49
C PHE A 109 -3.48 9.76 -11.64
N THR A 110 -3.34 9.27 -12.87
CA THR A 110 -3.49 10.09 -14.09
C THR A 110 -4.57 9.51 -14.97
N GLU A 111 -5.64 10.26 -15.22
CA GLU A 111 -6.71 9.83 -16.14
C GLU A 111 -6.55 10.46 -17.52
N LYS A 112 -6.76 9.64 -18.55
CA LYS A 112 -6.90 10.08 -19.94
C LYS A 112 -7.91 9.19 -20.68
N ASP A 113 -8.86 9.81 -21.36
CA ASP A 113 -9.85 9.13 -22.22
C ASP A 113 -10.61 7.98 -21.50
N GLY A 114 -10.92 8.15 -20.21
CA GLY A 114 -11.62 7.16 -19.37
C GLY A 114 -10.75 5.99 -18.91
N VAL A 115 -9.43 6.09 -19.07
CA VAL A 115 -8.44 5.14 -18.58
C VAL A 115 -7.57 5.85 -17.54
N THR A 116 -7.47 5.28 -16.35
CA THR A 116 -6.61 5.75 -15.28
C THR A 116 -5.33 4.94 -15.23
N THR A 117 -4.19 5.60 -15.31
CA THR A 117 -2.88 5.05 -14.95
C THR A 117 -2.66 5.26 -13.45
N VAL A 118 -2.38 4.17 -12.75
CA VAL A 118 -1.94 4.18 -11.35
C VAL A 118 -0.46 3.85 -11.31
N ASP A 119 0.35 4.81 -10.87
CA ASP A 119 1.79 4.65 -10.72
C ASP A 119 2.15 4.53 -9.23
N ILE A 120 2.94 3.52 -8.89
CA ILE A 120 3.42 3.23 -7.54
C ILE A 120 4.92 3.48 -7.49
N GLU A 121 5.38 4.30 -6.54
CA GLU A 121 6.79 4.42 -6.18
C GLU A 121 6.96 3.89 -4.75
N LEU A 122 7.80 2.87 -4.58
CA LEU A 122 8.07 2.23 -3.28
C LEU A 122 9.56 2.28 -2.97
N ASP A 123 9.90 2.84 -1.83
CA ASP A 123 11.25 2.74 -1.26
C ASP A 123 11.46 1.32 -0.68
N SER A 124 12.48 0.60 -1.17
CA SER A 124 12.75 -0.79 -0.80
C SER A 124 14.22 -1.03 -0.43
N SER A 125 14.48 -2.12 0.31
CA SER A 125 15.82 -2.67 0.50
C SER A 125 16.09 -3.80 -0.49
N GLU A 126 17.36 -4.00 -0.85
CA GLU A 126 17.77 -5.02 -1.84
C GLU A 126 17.27 -6.44 -1.47
N ASP A 127 17.17 -6.74 -0.17
CA ASP A 127 16.77 -8.05 0.33
C ASP A 127 15.28 -8.40 0.08
N ILE A 128 14.42 -7.39 -0.07
CA ILE A 128 12.97 -7.57 -0.22
C ILE A 128 12.43 -7.11 -1.58
N SER A 129 13.24 -6.42 -2.38
CA SER A 129 12.82 -5.90 -3.68
C SER A 129 12.34 -6.98 -4.64
N ALA A 130 13.03 -8.12 -4.72
CA ALA A 130 12.62 -9.23 -5.59
C ALA A 130 11.23 -9.79 -5.23
N MET A 131 10.87 -9.77 -3.94
CA MET A 131 9.54 -10.17 -3.48
C MET A 131 8.48 -9.16 -3.95
N PHE A 132 8.75 -7.86 -3.78
CA PHE A 132 7.85 -6.81 -4.24
C PHE A 132 7.69 -6.79 -5.76
N GLU A 133 8.76 -7.04 -6.51
CA GLU A 133 8.72 -7.15 -7.97
C GLU A 133 7.81 -8.27 -8.48
N ASP A 134 7.66 -9.36 -7.72
CA ASP A 134 6.73 -10.44 -8.06
C ASP A 134 5.29 -10.17 -7.58
N MET A 135 5.12 -9.56 -6.40
CA MET A 135 3.81 -9.35 -5.77
C MET A 135 3.04 -8.16 -6.32
N TRP A 136 3.69 -7.00 -6.52
CA TRP A 136 3.01 -5.78 -6.96
C TRP A 136 2.27 -5.93 -8.29
N PRO A 137 2.85 -6.53 -9.34
CA PRO A 137 2.12 -6.78 -10.59
C PRO A 137 0.83 -7.59 -10.38
N LYS A 138 0.84 -8.56 -9.45
CA LYS A 138 -0.33 -9.38 -9.12
C LYS A 138 -1.39 -8.57 -8.36
N GLY A 139 -0.96 -7.73 -7.43
CA GLY A 139 -1.85 -6.86 -6.66
C GLY A 139 -2.53 -5.82 -7.55
N LEU A 140 -1.77 -5.19 -8.44
CA LEU A 140 -2.29 -4.24 -9.42
C LEU A 140 -3.24 -4.91 -10.42
N ALA A 141 -2.97 -6.16 -10.82
CA ALA A 141 -3.91 -6.92 -11.64
C ALA A 141 -5.25 -7.16 -10.92
N LYS A 142 -5.22 -7.48 -9.61
CA LYS A 142 -6.43 -7.61 -8.80
C LYS A 142 -7.18 -6.31 -8.64
N LEU A 143 -6.48 -5.20 -8.38
CA LEU A 143 -7.08 -3.88 -8.31
C LEU A 143 -7.77 -3.51 -9.64
N LYS A 144 -7.12 -3.80 -10.78
CA LYS A 144 -7.69 -3.61 -12.11
C LYS A 144 -8.99 -4.40 -12.29
N GLU A 145 -9.00 -5.69 -11.92
CA GLU A 145 -10.21 -6.53 -11.98
C GLU A 145 -11.36 -5.93 -11.15
N ILE A 146 -11.08 -5.46 -9.93
CA ILE A 146 -12.06 -4.82 -9.04
C ILE A 146 -12.62 -3.54 -9.65
N CYS A 147 -11.78 -2.72 -10.29
CA CYS A 147 -12.17 -1.42 -10.81
C CYS A 147 -12.91 -1.51 -12.16
N GLU A 148 -12.63 -2.53 -12.98
CA GLU A 148 -13.23 -2.71 -14.31
C GLU A 148 -14.53 -3.53 -14.29
N ARG A 149 -14.91 -4.09 -13.13
CA ARG A 149 -16.22 -4.73 -12.96
C ARG A 149 -17.38 -3.73 -12.93
#